data_AF-A0A7J6TIP6-F1
#
_entry.id   AF-A0A7J6TIP6-F1
#
_cell.length_a   1.000
_cell.length_b   1.000
_cell.length_c   1.000
_cell.angle_alpha   90.00
_cell.angle_beta   90.00
_cell.angle_gamma   90.00
#
_symmetry.space_group_name_H-M   'P 1'
#
loop_
_entity.id
_entity.type
_entity.pdbx_description
1 polymer ?
#
loop_
_entity_poly.entity_id
_entity_poly.type
_entity_poly.pdbx_seq_one_letter_code
_entity_poly.pdbx_strand_id
1 'polypeptide(L)'
;MSNTATTTATCILPPPPDFGSISLTGKAVDFHRNLLVGIREPHLMLPIIDYLEEHQLYDESSIKALRIQVVKATRMVDLLGDLTGEDMTKARAVLEKELKEAEEAADSAMKLIKNQEVWEKIQANAEGSSFGALVLDYGFPDDVLDRVYHLGRLNYQAGRYEDAYSAMQVYRTLLTYLGPKQHHKYMLSSLWGSLACAILTGQFDASVDLIGKLFELYQYESSGPSRPVGEGA
;
A
#
# COMPACT_ATOMS: atom_id res chain seq x y z
N MET A 1 -10.00 41.02 16.30
CA MET A 1 -10.34 39.74 16.98
C MET A 1 -10.04 38.62 15.99
N SER A 2 -9.23 37.68 16.44
CA SER A 2 -8.27 36.94 15.63
C SER A 2 -8.85 35.78 14.81
N ASN A 3 -8.10 35.45 13.76
CA ASN A 3 -8.40 34.58 12.62
C ASN A 3 -8.86 33.17 12.94
N THR A 4 -9.73 32.70 12.05
CA THR A 4 -10.10 31.31 11.76
C THR A 4 -8.87 30.47 11.40
N ALA A 5 -8.63 29.39 12.16
CA ALA A 5 -7.66 28.36 11.81
C ALA A 5 -8.34 27.28 10.96
N THR A 6 -8.06 27.32 9.65
CA THR A 6 -8.31 26.23 8.71
C THR A 6 -7.35 25.09 9.02
N THR A 7 -7.84 24.01 9.62
CA THR A 7 -7.06 22.78 9.79
C THR A 7 -7.05 22.01 8.48
N THR A 8 -6.07 22.30 7.63
CA THR A 8 -5.75 21.49 6.45
C THR A 8 -5.20 20.14 6.88
N ALA A 9 -5.79 19.09 6.32
CA ALA A 9 -5.37 17.70 6.44
C ALA A 9 -3.94 17.52 5.92
N THR A 10 -3.03 17.11 6.80
CA THR A 10 -1.71 16.61 6.39
C THR A 10 -1.76 15.09 6.52
N CYS A 11 -2.04 14.42 5.40
CA CYS A 11 -1.78 12.99 5.25
C CYS A 11 -0.26 12.81 5.34
N ILE A 12 0.23 12.46 6.54
CA ILE A 12 1.65 12.18 6.76
C ILE A 12 1.93 10.81 6.12
N LEU A 13 2.11 10.80 4.81
CA LEU A 13 2.93 9.78 4.16
C LEU A 13 4.33 9.90 4.79
N PRO A 14 4.99 8.79 5.15
CA PRO A 14 6.37 8.85 5.58
C PRO A 14 7.19 9.59 4.52
N PRO A 15 8.15 10.45 4.92
CA PRO A 15 8.99 11.16 3.97
C PRO A 15 9.62 10.12 3.04
N PRO A 16 9.65 10.39 1.71
CA PRO A 16 10.29 9.47 0.78
C PRO A 16 11.72 9.23 1.27
N PRO A 17 12.18 7.97 1.34
CA PRO A 17 13.55 7.67 1.70
C PRO A 17 14.50 8.53 0.86
N ASP A 18 15.33 9.32 1.53
CA ASP A 18 16.35 10.12 0.87
C ASP A 18 17.45 9.16 0.41
N PHE A 19 17.38 8.74 -0.84
CA PHE A 19 18.40 7.91 -1.50
C PHE A 19 19.63 8.78 -1.86
N GLY A 20 20.11 9.53 -0.87
CA GLY A 20 21.25 10.43 -0.97
C GLY A 20 22.39 9.79 -1.75
N SER A 21 22.82 10.48 -2.80
CA SER A 21 23.95 10.11 -3.67
C SER A 21 24.11 8.61 -3.92
N ILE A 22 23.16 7.98 -4.63
CA ILE A 22 23.45 6.69 -5.26
C ILE A 22 24.63 6.93 -6.23
N SER A 23 25.84 6.54 -5.80
CA SER A 23 27.06 6.62 -6.59
C SER A 23 27.16 5.36 -7.47
N LEU A 24 26.29 5.26 -8.48
CA LEU A 24 26.49 4.30 -9.55
C LEU A 24 27.69 4.76 -10.39
N THR A 25 28.74 3.95 -10.48
CA THR A 25 29.86 4.17 -11.42
C THR A 25 29.78 3.13 -12.54
N GLY A 26 29.73 3.56 -13.80
CA GLY A 26 29.51 2.67 -14.96
C GLY A 26 29.31 3.38 -16.30
N LYS A 27 29.03 2.64 -17.38
CA LYS A 27 28.88 3.18 -18.75
C LYS A 27 27.52 3.84 -19.03
N ALA A 28 26.49 3.60 -18.22
CA ALA A 28 25.11 4.07 -18.41
C ALA A 28 24.54 4.74 -17.15
N VAL A 29 25.36 5.50 -16.42
CA VAL A 29 25.06 6.02 -15.07
C VAL A 29 23.84 6.94 -15.05
N ASP A 30 23.66 7.79 -16.05
CA ASP A 30 22.67 8.88 -15.97
C ASP A 30 21.21 8.40 -16.12
N PHE A 31 20.94 7.46 -17.03
CA PHE A 31 19.57 6.98 -17.28
C PHE A 31 19.03 6.17 -16.10
N HIS A 32 19.78 5.16 -15.65
CA HIS A 32 19.34 4.32 -14.53
C HIS A 32 19.34 5.09 -13.21
N ARG A 33 20.22 6.08 -13.02
CA ARG A 33 20.15 6.98 -11.86
C ARG A 33 18.87 7.81 -11.88
N ASN A 34 18.51 8.40 -13.02
CA ASN A 34 17.26 9.16 -13.12
C ASN A 34 16.02 8.27 -12.96
N LEU A 35 16.06 7.04 -13.47
CA LEU A 35 14.99 6.06 -13.30
C LEU A 35 14.81 5.68 -11.82
N LEU A 36 15.90 5.34 -11.13
CA LEU A 36 15.89 5.00 -9.71
C LEU A 36 15.49 6.18 -8.82
N VAL A 37 15.89 7.41 -9.17
CA VAL A 37 15.42 8.63 -8.46
C VAL A 37 13.94 8.90 -8.72
N GLY A 38 13.44 8.54 -9.91
CA GLY A 38 12.02 8.65 -10.26
C GLY A 38 11.13 7.67 -9.49
N ILE A 39 11.64 6.47 -9.22
CA ILE A 39 10.91 5.44 -8.47
C ILE A 39 11.10 5.69 -6.97
N ARG A 40 10.05 6.24 -6.35
CA ARG A 40 10.06 6.56 -4.91
C ARG A 40 9.68 5.39 -4.00
N GLU A 41 9.42 4.20 -4.57
CA GLU A 41 8.97 3.02 -3.85
C GLU A 41 10.10 1.98 -3.78
N PRO A 42 10.63 1.67 -2.58
CA PRO A 42 11.77 0.74 -2.41
C PRO A 42 11.57 -0.67 -2.95
N HIS A 43 10.38 -1.27 -2.80
CA HIS A 43 10.12 -2.64 -3.25
C HIS A 43 10.12 -2.73 -4.79
N LEU A 44 9.60 -1.73 -5.50
CA LEU A 44 9.62 -1.65 -6.97
C LEU A 44 11.03 -1.40 -7.54
N MET A 45 11.97 -0.92 -6.73
CA MET A 45 13.37 -0.80 -7.15
C MET A 45 14.11 -2.15 -7.14
N LEU A 46 13.67 -3.13 -6.34
CA LEU A 46 14.38 -4.40 -6.20
C LEU A 46 14.43 -5.19 -7.52
N PRO A 47 13.32 -5.39 -8.27
CA PRO A 47 13.38 -6.07 -9.56
C PRO A 47 14.28 -5.37 -10.57
N ILE A 48 14.40 -4.04 -10.48
CA ILE A 48 15.29 -3.26 -11.34
C ILE A 48 16.74 -3.53 -10.95
N ILE A 49 17.04 -3.55 -9.64
CA ILE A 49 18.38 -3.88 -9.14
C ILE A 49 18.77 -5.31 -9.53
N ASP A 50 17.83 -6.26 -9.45
CA ASP A 50 18.04 -7.65 -9.86
C ASP A 50 18.39 -7.74 -11.35
N TYR A 51 17.66 -7.00 -12.21
CA TYR A 51 17.98 -6.87 -13.63
C TYR A 51 19.37 -6.26 -13.88
N LEU A 52 19.74 -5.21 -13.12
CA LEU A 52 21.05 -4.57 -13.25
C LEU A 52 22.20 -5.51 -12.86
N GLU A 53 21.98 -6.36 -11.86
CA GLU A 53 22.93 -7.38 -11.42
C GLU A 53 23.07 -8.50 -12.45
N GLU A 54 21.96 -9.04 -12.97
CA GLU A 54 21.94 -10.12 -13.97
C GLU A 54 22.68 -9.72 -15.25
N HIS A 55 22.50 -8.49 -15.70
CA HIS A 55 23.16 -7.98 -16.91
C HIS A 55 24.57 -7.42 -16.68
N GLN A 56 25.08 -7.47 -15.44
CA GLN A 56 26.43 -7.01 -15.07
C GLN A 56 26.77 -5.61 -15.61
N LEU A 57 25.78 -4.71 -15.62
CA LEU A 57 25.92 -3.37 -16.21
C LEU A 57 26.78 -2.43 -15.38
N TYR A 58 26.99 -2.76 -14.11
CA TYR A 58 27.68 -1.98 -13.10
C TYR A 58 28.59 -2.87 -12.25
N ASP A 59 29.49 -2.23 -11.50
CA ASP A 59 30.35 -2.93 -10.54
C ASP A 59 29.52 -3.62 -9.44
N GLU A 60 29.82 -4.89 -9.16
CA GLU A 60 29.10 -5.69 -8.16
C GLU A 60 29.10 -5.03 -6.78
N SER A 61 30.19 -4.37 -6.38
CA SER A 61 30.27 -3.70 -5.09
C SER A 61 29.29 -2.53 -4.99
N SER A 62 29.09 -1.82 -6.10
CA SER A 62 28.16 -0.68 -6.18
C SER A 62 26.70 -1.13 -6.17
N ILE A 63 26.39 -2.22 -6.88
CA ILE A 63 25.04 -2.81 -6.89
C ILE A 63 24.69 -3.41 -5.53
N LYS A 64 25.62 -4.13 -4.89
CA LYS A 64 25.42 -4.66 -3.53
C LYS A 64 25.18 -3.54 -2.52
N ALA A 65 25.96 -2.45 -2.58
CA ALA A 65 25.76 -1.30 -1.72
C ALA A 65 24.39 -0.64 -1.94
N LEU A 66 23.96 -0.48 -3.19
CA LEU A 66 22.63 0.02 -3.53
C LEU A 66 21.52 -0.90 -3.00
N ARG A 67 21.64 -2.22 -3.20
CA ARG A 67 20.66 -3.19 -2.69
C ARG A 67 20.52 -3.10 -1.18
N ILE A 68 21.64 -3.02 -0.45
CA ILE A 68 21.62 -2.85 1.01
C ILE A 68 20.92 -1.55 1.41
N GLN A 69 21.16 -0.43 0.72
CA GLN A 69 20.49 0.85 1.01
C GLN A 69 18.98 0.78 0.79
N VAL A 70 18.53 0.15 -0.31
CA VAL A 70 17.10 -0.01 -0.62
C VAL A 70 16.44 -0.93 0.41
N VAL A 71 17.04 -2.08 0.69
CA VAL A 71 16.49 -3.05 1.65
C VAL A 71 16.45 -2.46 3.06
N LYS A 72 17.42 -1.63 3.45
CA LYS A 72 17.38 -0.88 4.73
C LYS A 72 16.20 0.10 4.85
N ALA A 73 15.70 0.61 3.73
CA ALA A 73 14.50 1.44 3.71
C ALA A 73 13.19 0.61 3.82
N THR A 74 13.29 -0.71 3.65
CA THR A 74 12.17 -1.66 3.83
C THR A 74 12.22 -2.35 5.19
N ARG A 75 11.19 -3.14 5.52
CA ARG A 75 11.18 -4.02 6.70
C ARG A 75 11.40 -5.49 6.32
N MET A 76 12.06 -5.77 5.17
CA MET A 76 12.43 -7.13 4.80
C MET A 76 13.65 -7.59 5.60
N VAL A 77 13.39 -8.04 6.83
CA VAL A 77 14.44 -8.40 7.80
C VAL A 77 15.28 -9.59 7.33
N ASP A 78 14.64 -10.60 6.71
CA ASP A 78 15.33 -11.80 6.22
C ASP A 78 16.30 -11.43 5.08
N LEU A 79 15.82 -10.69 4.08
CA LEU A 79 16.66 -10.22 2.97
C LEU A 79 17.80 -9.32 3.45
N LEU A 80 17.57 -8.47 4.45
CA LEU A 80 18.62 -7.64 5.02
C LEU A 80 19.69 -8.48 5.70
N GLY A 81 19.30 -9.48 6.49
CA GLY A 81 20.21 -10.41 7.16
C GLY A 81 21.07 -11.21 6.17
N ASP A 82 20.46 -11.68 5.07
CA ASP A 82 21.18 -12.39 4.02
C ASP A 82 22.24 -11.51 3.32
N LEU A 83 21.95 -10.20 3.16
CA LEU A 83 22.84 -9.26 2.49
C LEU A 83 23.97 -8.72 3.38
N THR A 84 23.71 -8.51 4.68
CA THR A 84 24.70 -7.96 5.60
C THR A 84 25.45 -9.03 6.40
N GLY A 85 24.91 -10.25 6.47
CA GLY A 85 25.40 -11.31 7.36
C GLY A 85 25.17 -11.00 8.85
N GLU A 86 24.34 -10.00 9.16
CA GLU A 86 24.02 -9.62 10.54
C GLU A 86 22.95 -10.54 11.13
N ASP A 87 23.05 -10.81 12.43
CA ASP A 87 22.02 -11.54 13.17
C ASP A 87 20.81 -10.64 13.41
N MET A 88 19.80 -10.83 12.56
CA MET A 88 18.55 -10.08 12.60
C MET A 88 17.43 -10.80 13.37
N THR A 89 17.74 -11.85 14.15
CA THR A 89 16.74 -12.66 14.90
C THR A 89 15.82 -11.82 15.78
N LYS A 90 16.34 -10.79 16.46
CA LYS A 90 15.54 -9.88 17.28
C LYS A 90 14.56 -9.05 16.47
N ALA A 91 15.03 -8.48 15.35
CA ALA A 91 14.19 -7.67 14.47
C ALA A 91 13.10 -8.53 13.81
N ARG A 92 13.45 -9.78 13.46
CA ARG A 92 12.51 -10.76 12.92
C ARG A 92 11.42 -11.11 13.94
N ALA A 93 11.79 -11.40 15.18
CA ALA A 93 10.82 -11.70 16.24
C ALA A 93 9.85 -10.54 16.51
N VAL A 94 10.33 -9.29 16.43
CA VAL A 94 9.48 -8.09 16.56
C VAL A 94 8.50 -7.99 15.40
N LEU A 95 8.97 -8.16 14.16
CA LEU A 95 8.11 -8.10 12.98
C LEU A 95 7.06 -9.23 12.97
N GLU A 96 7.46 -10.46 13.30
CA GLU A 96 6.55 -11.60 13.39
C GLU A 96 5.47 -11.37 14.46
N LYS A 97 5.85 -10.75 15.58
CA LYS A 97 4.89 -10.38 16.62
C LYS A 97 3.91 -9.30 16.13
N GLU A 98 4.40 -8.22 15.51
CA GLU A 98 3.55 -7.16 14.93
C GLU A 98 2.58 -7.73 13.88
N LEU A 99 3.06 -8.62 13.01
CA LEU A 99 2.23 -9.28 12.01
C LEU A 99 1.15 -10.13 12.65
N LYS A 100 1.49 -10.95 13.65
CA LYS A 100 0.52 -11.81 14.34
C LYS A 100 -0.56 -10.99 15.06
N GLU A 101 -0.18 -9.92 15.74
CA GLU A 101 -1.14 -9.01 16.39
C GLU A 101 -2.07 -8.33 15.37
N ALA A 102 -1.54 -7.93 14.20
CA ALA A 102 -2.32 -7.34 13.12
C ALA A 102 -3.24 -8.36 12.43
N GLU A 103 -2.79 -9.61 12.27
CA GLU A 103 -3.59 -10.71 11.74
C GLU A 103 -4.75 -11.03 12.68
N GLU A 104 -4.50 -11.18 13.98
CA GLU A 104 -5.54 -11.41 14.99
C GLU A 104 -6.56 -10.26 15.04
N ALA A 105 -6.09 -9.01 14.88
CA ALA A 105 -6.95 -7.82 14.83
C ALA A 105 -7.82 -7.74 13.56
N ALA A 106 -7.36 -8.29 12.44
CA ALA A 106 -8.06 -8.31 11.16
C ALA A 106 -8.81 -9.63 10.90
N ASP A 107 -8.63 -10.65 11.74
CA ASP A 107 -9.14 -12.01 11.55
C ASP A 107 -10.67 -12.06 11.47
N SER A 108 -11.37 -11.25 12.27
CA SER A 108 -12.83 -11.13 12.21
C SER A 108 -13.31 -10.69 10.83
N ALA A 109 -12.66 -9.68 10.25
CA ALA A 109 -12.97 -9.16 8.92
C ALA A 109 -12.60 -10.16 7.81
N MET A 110 -11.43 -10.79 7.93
CA MET A 110 -10.93 -11.78 6.98
C MET A 110 -11.81 -13.03 6.93
N LYS A 111 -12.26 -13.53 8.09
CA LYS A 111 -13.15 -14.70 8.20
C LYS A 111 -14.53 -14.44 7.60
N LEU A 112 -15.07 -13.24 7.78
CA LEU A 112 -16.39 -12.88 7.24
C LEU A 112 -16.41 -12.85 5.70
N ILE A 113 -15.34 -12.37 5.07
CA ILE A 113 -15.22 -12.37 3.62
C ILE A 113 -14.95 -13.77 3.07
N LYS A 114 -14.18 -14.59 3.80
CA LYS A 114 -13.96 -16.00 3.42
C LYS A 114 -15.23 -16.85 3.53
N ASN A 115 -16.18 -16.48 4.40
CA ASN A 115 -17.48 -17.12 4.49
C ASN A 115 -18.40 -16.64 3.38
N GLN A 116 -18.28 -17.29 2.22
CA GLN A 116 -19.00 -16.94 0.99
C GLN A 116 -20.52 -16.84 1.18
N GLU A 117 -21.14 -17.69 2.01
CA GLU A 117 -22.59 -17.62 2.28
C GLU A 117 -23.00 -16.35 3.06
N VAL A 118 -22.16 -15.90 3.98
CA VAL A 118 -22.40 -14.68 4.76
C VAL A 118 -22.14 -13.47 3.88
N TRP A 119 -21.07 -13.53 3.08
CA TRP A 119 -20.70 -12.51 2.11
C TRP A 119 -21.79 -12.29 1.04
N GLU A 120 -22.33 -13.36 0.45
CA GLU A 120 -23.40 -13.28 -0.55
C GLU A 120 -24.70 -12.72 0.04
N LYS A 121 -25.06 -13.10 1.28
CA LYS A 121 -26.22 -12.53 2.00
C LYS A 121 -26.04 -11.04 2.28
N ILE A 122 -24.81 -10.66 2.64
CA ILE A 122 -24.43 -9.28 2.88
C ILE A 122 -24.51 -8.46 1.57
N GLN A 123 -24.03 -9.01 0.44
CA GLN A 123 -24.13 -8.38 -0.88
C GLN A 123 -25.58 -8.22 -1.34
N ALA A 124 -26.42 -9.25 -1.16
CA ALA A 124 -27.84 -9.21 -1.51
C ALA A 124 -28.63 -8.18 -0.69
N ASN A 125 -28.25 -7.94 0.57
CA ASN A 125 -28.89 -6.94 1.44
C ASN A 125 -28.27 -5.53 1.32
N ALA A 126 -27.13 -5.38 0.65
CA ALA A 126 -26.43 -4.09 0.51
C ALA A 126 -27.16 -3.10 -0.41
N GLU A 127 -27.93 -3.58 -1.39
CA GLU A 127 -28.72 -2.73 -2.30
C GLU A 127 -29.86 -1.97 -1.58
N GLY A 128 -30.18 -2.34 -0.34
CA GLY A 128 -31.40 -1.89 0.36
C GLY A 128 -31.25 -0.79 1.42
N SER A 129 -30.05 -0.25 1.70
CA SER A 129 -29.76 0.81 2.71
C SER A 129 -29.25 0.38 4.10
N SER A 130 -28.78 -0.85 4.33
CA SER A 130 -28.38 -1.24 5.71
C SER A 130 -27.17 -2.14 5.86
N PHE A 131 -26.13 -1.97 5.02
CA PHE A 131 -24.85 -2.62 5.34
C PHE A 131 -24.30 -2.14 6.70
N GLY A 132 -24.53 -0.86 7.06
CA GLY A 132 -24.17 -0.33 8.38
C GLY A 132 -24.83 -1.06 9.56
N ALA A 133 -26.09 -1.49 9.45
CA ALA A 133 -26.73 -2.25 10.53
C ALA A 133 -26.30 -3.73 10.54
N LEU A 134 -26.03 -4.32 9.37
CA LEU A 134 -25.44 -5.66 9.28
C LEU A 134 -24.03 -5.69 9.90
N VAL A 135 -23.21 -4.66 9.67
CA VAL A 135 -21.89 -4.49 10.29
C VAL A 135 -21.99 -4.42 11.81
N LEU A 136 -22.98 -3.69 12.35
CA LEU A 136 -23.31 -3.65 13.78
C LEU A 136 -23.82 -5.00 14.31
N ASP A 137 -24.69 -5.69 13.57
CA ASP A 137 -25.28 -6.99 13.97
C ASP A 137 -24.24 -8.13 13.92
N TYR A 138 -23.25 -8.05 13.02
CA TYR A 138 -22.13 -9.00 12.91
C TYR A 138 -20.90 -8.60 13.75
N GLY A 139 -20.97 -7.49 14.49
CA GLY A 139 -19.95 -7.11 15.48
C GLY A 139 -18.65 -6.56 14.89
N PHE A 140 -18.71 -5.83 13.78
CA PHE A 140 -17.55 -5.08 13.28
C PHE A 140 -17.29 -3.86 14.17
N PRO A 141 -16.10 -3.75 14.80
CA PRO A 141 -15.72 -2.48 15.39
C PRO A 141 -15.47 -1.42 14.29
N ASP A 142 -15.72 -0.15 14.61
CA ASP A 142 -15.57 0.98 13.69
C ASP A 142 -14.13 1.10 13.12
N ASP A 143 -13.15 0.50 13.80
CA ASP A 143 -11.73 0.54 13.43
C ASP A 143 -11.26 -0.64 12.57
N VAL A 144 -12.14 -1.56 12.17
CA VAL A 144 -11.76 -2.73 11.35
C VAL A 144 -11.08 -2.33 10.05
N LEU A 145 -11.58 -1.29 9.39
CA LEU A 145 -10.99 -0.80 8.15
C LEU A 145 -9.53 -0.37 8.34
N ASP A 146 -9.23 0.34 9.43
CA ASP A 146 -7.89 0.79 9.75
C ASP A 146 -6.97 -0.40 10.13
N ARG A 147 -7.52 -1.40 10.84
CA ARG A 147 -6.80 -2.64 11.18
C ARG A 147 -6.43 -3.45 9.93
N VAL A 148 -7.37 -3.65 9.01
CA VAL A 148 -7.13 -4.36 7.74
C VAL A 148 -6.12 -3.61 6.88
N TYR A 149 -6.24 -2.28 6.79
CA TYR A 149 -5.25 -1.47 6.07
C TYR A 149 -3.86 -1.57 6.70
N HIS A 150 -3.78 -1.55 8.03
CA HIS A 150 -2.51 -1.70 8.74
C HIS A 150 -1.86 -3.06 8.48
N LEU A 151 -2.64 -4.14 8.50
CA LEU A 151 -2.18 -5.49 8.15
C LEU A 151 -1.63 -5.52 6.71
N GLY A 152 -2.38 -4.99 5.74
CA GLY A 152 -1.93 -4.93 4.35
C GLY A 152 -0.62 -4.15 4.19
N ARG A 153 -0.46 -3.03 4.91
CA ARG A 153 0.77 -2.24 4.93
C ARG A 153 1.95 -2.99 5.56
N LEU A 154 1.75 -3.69 6.66
CA LEU A 154 2.80 -4.48 7.32
C LEU A 154 3.25 -5.65 6.43
N ASN A 155 2.30 -6.37 5.81
CA ASN A 155 2.61 -7.44 4.85
C ASN A 155 3.41 -6.90 3.66
N TYR A 156 3.03 -5.74 3.13
CA TYR A 156 3.77 -5.11 2.04
C TYR A 156 5.20 -4.77 2.44
N GLN A 157 5.40 -4.13 3.60
CA GLN A 157 6.72 -3.76 4.12
C GLN A 157 7.61 -4.97 4.46
N ALA A 158 6.99 -6.10 4.79
CA ALA A 158 7.67 -7.37 5.06
C ALA A 158 8.01 -8.16 3.78
N GLY A 159 7.56 -7.70 2.60
CA GLY A 159 7.77 -8.40 1.32
C GLY A 159 6.76 -9.52 1.03
N ARG A 160 5.67 -9.63 1.81
CA ARG A 160 4.57 -10.58 1.57
C ARG A 160 3.50 -9.97 0.65
N TYR A 161 3.82 -9.87 -0.64
CA TYR A 161 2.99 -9.14 -1.61
C TYR A 161 1.61 -9.77 -1.86
N GLU A 162 1.51 -11.11 -1.88
CA GLU A 162 0.22 -11.81 -2.09
C GLU A 162 -0.75 -11.60 -0.92
N ASP A 163 -0.25 -11.69 0.31
CA ASP A 163 -1.05 -11.45 1.52
C ASP A 163 -1.44 -9.97 1.63
N ALA A 164 -0.53 -9.06 1.28
CA ALA A 164 -0.80 -7.63 1.22
C ALA A 164 -1.89 -7.31 0.20
N TYR A 165 -1.80 -7.88 -1.01
CA TYR A 165 -2.80 -7.71 -2.06
C TYR A 165 -4.18 -8.18 -1.61
N SER A 166 -4.24 -9.38 -1.01
CA SER A 166 -5.48 -9.97 -0.50
C SER A 166 -6.10 -9.10 0.61
N ALA A 167 -5.30 -8.64 1.57
CA ALA A 167 -5.76 -7.75 2.64
C ALA A 167 -6.27 -6.41 2.10
N MET A 168 -5.59 -5.82 1.12
CA MET A 168 -6.03 -4.56 0.50
C MET A 168 -7.28 -4.76 -0.37
N GLN A 169 -7.46 -5.91 -1.01
CA GLN A 169 -8.69 -6.25 -1.71
C GLN A 169 -9.86 -6.33 -0.73
N VAL A 170 -9.69 -7.02 0.39
CA VAL A 170 -10.64 -7.08 1.50
C VAL A 170 -11.00 -5.67 1.99
N TYR A 171 -9.99 -4.82 2.21
CA TYR A 171 -10.20 -3.42 2.60
C TYR A 171 -11.10 -2.66 1.60
N ARG A 172 -10.80 -2.75 0.29
CA ARG A 172 -11.59 -2.07 -0.75
C ARG A 172 -13.01 -2.57 -0.80
N THR A 173 -13.19 -3.88 -0.73
CA THR A 173 -14.49 -4.52 -0.70
C THR A 173 -15.29 -3.94 0.46
N LEU A 174 -14.76 -3.98 1.69
CA LEU A 174 -15.42 -3.40 2.87
C LEU A 174 -15.74 -1.91 2.70
N LEU A 175 -14.84 -1.13 2.08
CA LEU A 175 -15.02 0.30 1.85
C LEU A 175 -16.20 0.61 0.91
N THR A 176 -16.41 -0.20 -0.13
CA THR A 176 -17.57 -0.06 -1.03
C THR A 176 -18.89 -0.21 -0.29
N TYR A 177 -18.93 -1.06 0.74
CA TYR A 177 -20.17 -1.37 1.44
C TYR A 177 -20.40 -0.57 2.74
N LEU A 178 -19.34 -0.20 3.49
CA LEU A 178 -19.45 0.67 4.67
C LEU A 178 -19.79 2.13 4.31
N GLY A 179 -19.74 2.48 3.03
CA GLY A 179 -20.13 3.79 2.53
C GLY A 179 -19.04 4.87 2.72
N PRO A 180 -19.05 5.92 1.89
CA PRO A 180 -17.90 6.83 1.71
C PRO A 180 -17.68 7.85 2.84
N LYS A 181 -18.44 7.81 3.95
CA LYS A 181 -18.58 8.97 4.84
C LYS A 181 -17.36 9.30 5.71
N GLN A 182 -16.38 8.41 5.88
CA GLN A 182 -15.22 8.65 6.77
C GLN A 182 -13.86 8.15 6.24
N HIS A 183 -13.81 7.20 5.28
CA HIS A 183 -12.58 6.45 4.97
C HIS A 183 -12.00 6.66 3.55
N HIS A 184 -12.31 7.77 2.88
CA HIS A 184 -11.64 8.13 1.61
C HIS A 184 -10.12 8.29 1.76
N LYS A 185 -9.62 8.56 2.98
CA LYS A 185 -8.21 8.85 3.26
C LYS A 185 -7.24 7.74 2.81
N TYR A 186 -7.62 6.47 2.92
CA TYR A 186 -6.74 5.35 2.57
C TYR A 186 -7.15 4.62 1.28
N MET A 187 -8.21 5.08 0.60
CA MET A 187 -8.68 4.47 -0.66
C MET A 187 -7.60 4.53 -1.74
N LEU A 188 -7.07 5.74 -1.99
CA LEU A 188 -6.05 5.97 -3.01
C LEU A 188 -4.75 5.21 -2.66
N SER A 189 -4.32 5.29 -1.39
CA SER A 189 -3.13 4.58 -0.90
C SER A 189 -3.27 3.06 -1.01
N SER A 190 -4.46 2.51 -0.75
CA SER A 190 -4.74 1.08 -0.90
C SER A 190 -4.69 0.63 -2.37
N LEU A 191 -5.17 1.46 -3.30
CA LEU A 191 -5.11 1.18 -4.73
C LEU A 191 -3.67 1.20 -5.25
N TRP A 192 -2.88 2.23 -4.89
CA TRP A 192 -1.46 2.28 -5.25
C TRP A 192 -0.68 1.12 -4.65
N GLY A 193 -0.94 0.76 -3.38
CA GLY A 193 -0.33 -0.39 -2.73
C GLY A 193 -0.70 -1.71 -3.42
N SER A 194 -1.96 -1.87 -3.82
CA SER A 194 -2.42 -3.07 -4.53
C SER A 194 -1.85 -3.18 -5.93
N LEU A 195 -1.72 -2.05 -6.64
CA LEU A 195 -1.07 -2.00 -7.94
C LEU A 195 0.41 -2.39 -7.80
N ALA A 196 1.12 -1.85 -6.80
CA ALA A 196 2.50 -2.20 -6.54
C ALA A 196 2.65 -3.70 -6.23
N CYS A 197 1.76 -4.27 -5.40
CA CYS A 197 1.74 -5.72 -5.14
C CYS A 197 1.50 -6.53 -6.42
N ALA A 198 0.51 -6.16 -7.23
CA ALA A 198 0.18 -6.87 -8.46
C ALA A 198 1.31 -6.83 -9.50
N ILE A 199 2.04 -5.71 -9.59
CA ILE A 199 3.24 -5.61 -10.43
C ILE A 199 4.36 -6.52 -9.91
N LEU A 200 4.59 -6.52 -8.58
CA LEU A 200 5.64 -7.33 -7.95
C LEU A 200 5.36 -8.84 -8.02
N THR A 201 4.09 -9.25 -8.05
CA THR A 201 3.68 -10.66 -8.20
C THR A 201 3.52 -11.09 -9.66
N GLY A 202 3.67 -10.17 -10.62
CA GLY A 202 3.54 -10.46 -12.05
C GLY A 202 2.09 -10.61 -12.55
N GLN A 203 1.10 -10.18 -11.76
CA GLN A 203 -0.32 -10.21 -12.11
C GLN A 203 -0.69 -8.96 -12.93
N PHE A 204 -0.29 -8.93 -14.20
CA PHE A 204 -0.49 -7.77 -15.08
C PHE A 204 -1.95 -7.53 -15.47
N ASP A 205 -2.75 -8.58 -15.63
CA ASP A 205 -4.18 -8.44 -15.95
C ASP A 205 -4.91 -7.66 -14.83
N ALA A 206 -4.69 -8.05 -13.58
CA ALA A 206 -5.24 -7.34 -12.42
C ALA A 206 -4.69 -5.91 -12.31
N SER A 207 -3.43 -5.69 -12.73
CA SER A 207 -2.81 -4.35 -12.71
C SER A 207 -3.49 -3.39 -13.67
N VAL A 208 -3.88 -3.84 -14.87
CA VAL A 208 -4.60 -3.00 -15.85
C VAL A 208 -5.95 -2.55 -15.30
N ASP A 209 -6.69 -3.47 -14.68
CA ASP A 209 -7.97 -3.15 -14.03
C ASP A 209 -7.82 -2.12 -12.91
N LEU A 210 -6.75 -2.24 -12.11
CA LEU A 210 -6.44 -1.30 -11.03
C LEU A 210 -6.05 0.08 -11.56
N ILE A 211 -5.31 0.16 -12.66
CA ILE A 211 -4.97 1.42 -13.33
C ILE A 211 -6.25 2.10 -13.85
N GLY A 212 -7.18 1.35 -14.44
CA GLY A 212 -8.47 1.87 -14.87
C GLY A 212 -9.24 2.52 -13.70
N LYS A 213 -9.34 1.81 -12.57
CA LYS A 213 -10.00 2.32 -11.35
C LYS A 213 -9.31 3.56 -10.77
N LEU A 214 -7.98 3.58 -10.77
CA LEU A 214 -7.21 4.76 -10.36
C LEU A 214 -7.52 5.96 -11.27
N PHE A 215 -7.56 5.75 -12.58
CA PHE A 215 -7.83 6.81 -13.54
C PHE A 215 -9.26 7.36 -13.39
N GLU A 216 -10.25 6.50 -13.17
CA GLU A 216 -11.62 6.90 -12.86
C GLU A 216 -11.69 7.76 -11.59
N LEU A 217 -11.00 7.36 -10.53
CA LEU A 217 -10.94 8.14 -9.29
C LEU A 217 -10.25 9.50 -9.48
N TYR A 218 -9.15 9.55 -10.23
CA TYR A 218 -8.48 10.81 -10.54
C TYR A 218 -9.36 11.74 -11.38
N GLN A 219 -10.09 11.21 -12.36
CA GLN A 219 -11.06 11.99 -13.11
C GLN A 219 -12.17 12.51 -12.21
N TYR A 220 -12.69 11.66 -11.31
CA TYR A 220 -13.71 12.05 -10.34
C TYR A 220 -13.23 13.20 -9.44
N GLU A 221 -12.02 13.09 -8.86
CA GLU A 221 -11.42 14.17 -8.07
C GLU A 221 -11.16 15.44 -8.89
N SER A 222 -10.67 15.30 -10.13
CA SER A 222 -10.44 16.44 -11.04
C SER A 222 -11.74 17.10 -11.50
N SER A 223 -12.86 16.35 -11.48
CA SER A 223 -14.20 16.78 -11.88
C SER A 223 -15.04 17.28 -10.70
N GLY A 224 -14.42 17.55 -9.55
CA GLY A 224 -15.08 17.99 -8.31
C GLY A 224 -16.19 19.03 -8.53
N PRO A 225 -17.23 19.03 -7.67
CA PRO A 225 -18.56 19.53 -7.98
C PRO A 225 -18.45 20.94 -8.53
N SER A 226 -19.08 21.17 -9.70
CA SER A 226 -19.27 22.49 -10.28
C SER A 226 -19.68 23.44 -9.17
N ARG A 227 -18.74 24.30 -8.76
CA ARG A 227 -18.94 25.37 -7.78
C ARG A 227 -20.22 26.07 -8.23
N PRO A 228 -21.27 26.17 -7.40
CA PRO A 228 -22.45 26.92 -7.82
C PRO A 228 -21.95 28.30 -8.20
N VAL A 229 -22.14 28.64 -9.47
CA VAL A 229 -21.92 29.97 -10.02
C VAL A 229 -22.62 30.91 -9.06
N GLY A 230 -21.88 31.85 -8.49
CA GLY A 230 -22.43 32.78 -7.51
C GLY A 230 -23.73 33.36 -8.04
N GLU A 231 -24.83 33.09 -7.34
CA GLU A 231 -25.99 33.95 -7.40
C GLU A 231 -25.52 35.30 -6.89
N GLY A 232 -25.33 36.22 -7.83
CA GLY A 232 -25.21 37.63 -7.52
C GLY A 232 -26.51 38.08 -6.85
N ALA A 233 -26.36 38.61 -5.64
CA ALA A 233 -27.24 39.59 -5.03
C ALA A 233 -26.38 40.53 -4.18
#